data_AF-A0A3P7JQ99-F1
#
_entry.id   AF-A0A3P7JQ99-F1
#
_cell.length_a   1.000
_cell.length_b   1.000
_cell.length_c   1.000
_cell.angle_alpha   90.00
_cell.angle_beta   90.00
_cell.angle_gamma   90.00
#
_symmetry.space_group_name_H-M   'P 1'
#
loop_
_entity.id
_entity.type
_entity.pdbx_description
1 polymer ?
#
loop_
_entity_poly.entity_id
_entity_poly.type
_entity_poly.pdbx_seq_one_letter_code
_entity_poly.pdbx_strand_id
1 'polypeptide(L)'
;MMRVIEDDRTVYGPSLNQFPQELNVGHLSAGTLWTLYKMDLKMALEEHATTKKCPTPEYMNLYFKVKGFYFKYVSDLPQYKQSIPEFPAWFIPFVMDWLNENDEHSMDILRNAYNRDKADNFPQTSDHTRFSNSVVDVFTQLNEALKLLKQMDCPNPVVYADMMKRFSKTLNKVCILLS
;
A
#
# COMPACT_ATOMS: atom_id res chain seq x y z
N MET A 1 8.75 -18.57 9.20
CA MET A 1 7.60 -18.03 9.97
C MET A 1 6.29 -18.70 9.59
N MET A 2 5.73 -18.47 8.40
CA MET A 2 4.42 -19.04 8.01
C MET A 2 4.37 -20.57 8.16
N ARG A 3 5.39 -21.29 7.66
CA ARG A 3 5.48 -22.75 7.81
C ARG A 3 5.47 -23.21 9.27
N VAL A 4 6.16 -22.49 10.16
CA VAL A 4 6.19 -22.80 11.59
C VAL A 4 4.79 -22.68 12.19
N ILE A 5 4.06 -21.60 11.87
CA ILE A 5 2.67 -21.41 12.34
C ILE A 5 1.75 -22.53 11.83
N GLU A 6 1.90 -22.93 10.56
CA GLU A 6 1.09 -24.02 9.99
C GLU A 6 1.42 -25.37 10.64
N ASP A 7 2.70 -25.67 10.87
CA ASP A 7 3.14 -26.89 11.55
C ASP A 7 2.63 -26.91 13.01
N ASP A 8 2.72 -25.77 13.71
CA ASP A 8 2.20 -25.59 15.08
C ASP A 8 0.69 -25.78 15.16
N ARG A 9 -0.05 -25.34 14.13
CA ARG A 9 -1.49 -25.50 14.05
C ARG A 9 -1.91 -26.93 13.70
N THR A 10 -1.23 -27.57 12.76
CA THR A 10 -1.72 -28.80 12.11
C THR A 10 -1.04 -30.07 12.63
N VAL A 11 0.21 -29.99 13.08
CA VAL A 11 1.00 -31.13 13.56
C VAL A 11 1.04 -31.14 15.08
N TYR A 12 1.45 -30.02 15.68
CA TYR A 12 1.64 -29.94 17.13
C TYR A 12 0.33 -29.67 17.88
N GLY A 13 -0.55 -28.84 17.34
CA GLY A 13 -1.87 -28.52 17.93
C GLY A 13 -2.68 -29.77 18.32
N PRO A 14 -2.92 -30.74 17.42
CA PRO A 14 -3.65 -31.96 17.75
C PRO A 14 -2.96 -32.83 18.82
N SER A 15 -1.63 -32.83 18.83
CA SER A 15 -0.81 -33.61 19.77
C SER A 15 -0.80 -32.98 21.19
N LEU A 16 -0.96 -31.67 21.27
CA LEU A 16 -0.93 -30.87 22.50
C LEU A 16 -2.33 -30.37 22.90
N ASN A 17 -3.35 -31.24 22.79
CA ASN A 17 -4.75 -30.91 23.00
C ASN A 17 -5.27 -31.25 24.41
N GLN A 18 -4.41 -31.29 25.42
CA GLN A 18 -4.79 -31.64 26.80
C GLN A 18 -5.67 -30.54 27.45
N PHE A 19 -5.51 -29.29 27.02
CA PHE A 19 -6.24 -28.12 27.55
C PHE A 19 -6.79 -27.23 26.42
N PRO A 20 -7.76 -27.72 25.62
CA PRO A 20 -8.22 -27.04 24.39
C PRO A 20 -8.81 -25.64 24.62
N GLN A 21 -9.33 -25.37 25.82
CA GLN A 21 -9.90 -24.07 26.18
C GLN A 21 -8.85 -23.05 26.63
N GLU A 22 -7.68 -23.53 27.07
CA GLU A 22 -6.63 -22.68 27.63
C GLU A 22 -5.44 -22.53 26.67
N LEU A 23 -5.15 -23.57 25.87
CA LEU A 23 -4.00 -23.61 24.98
C LEU A 23 -4.42 -23.92 23.55
N ASN A 24 -4.17 -22.96 22.67
CA ASN A 24 -4.18 -23.17 21.23
C ASN A 24 -2.76 -22.88 20.69
N VAL A 25 -2.03 -23.94 20.36
CA VAL A 25 -0.62 -23.88 19.94
C VAL A 25 -0.44 -23.00 18.70
N GLY A 26 -1.35 -23.10 17.73
CA GLY A 26 -1.32 -22.26 16.52
C GLY A 26 -1.50 -20.77 16.84
N HIS A 27 -2.44 -20.43 17.73
CA HIS A 27 -2.64 -19.05 18.17
C HIS A 27 -1.44 -18.50 18.95
N LEU A 28 -0.89 -19.30 19.86
CA LEU A 28 0.29 -18.93 20.65
C LEU A 28 1.50 -18.69 19.75
N SER A 29 1.73 -19.58 18.78
CA SER A 29 2.81 -19.47 17.80
C SER A 29 2.65 -18.21 16.95
N ALA A 30 1.46 -18.00 16.37
CA ALA A 30 1.17 -16.83 15.55
C ALA A 30 1.36 -15.52 16.32
N GLY A 31 0.85 -15.43 17.55
CA GLY A 31 0.98 -14.24 18.41
C GLY A 31 2.43 -13.95 18.79
N THR A 32 3.20 -14.98 19.13
CA THR A 32 4.61 -14.87 19.50
C THR A 32 5.46 -14.42 18.30
N LEU A 33 5.32 -15.11 17.17
CA LEU A 33 6.06 -14.80 15.95
C LEU A 33 5.71 -13.42 15.41
N TRP A 34 4.43 -13.02 15.45
CA TRP A 34 4.02 -11.67 15.08
C TRP A 34 4.65 -10.61 15.98
N THR A 35 4.73 -10.85 17.30
CA THR A 35 5.29 -9.89 18.26
C THR A 35 6.78 -9.65 18.02
N LEU A 36 7.54 -10.71 17.73
CA LEU A 36 8.96 -10.59 17.37
C LEU A 36 9.11 -9.91 15.99
N TYR A 37 8.36 -10.39 15.00
CA TYR A 37 8.41 -9.86 13.64
C TYR A 37 8.10 -8.37 13.56
N LYS A 38 7.03 -7.93 14.23
CA LYS A 38 6.59 -6.54 14.17
C LYS A 38 7.60 -5.59 14.80
N MET A 39 8.29 -6.04 15.85
CA MET A 39 9.32 -5.24 16.52
C MET A 39 10.49 -4.99 15.57
N ASP A 40 11.04 -6.06 14.99
CA ASP A 40 12.17 -5.98 14.06
C ASP A 40 11.79 -5.21 12.79
N LEU A 41 10.62 -5.49 12.23
CA LEU A 41 10.14 -4.81 11.03
C LEU A 41 9.95 -3.31 11.27
N LYS A 42 9.35 -2.93 12.40
CA LYS A 42 9.14 -1.51 12.73
C LYS A 42 10.47 -0.77 12.82
N MET A 43 11.45 -1.33 13.55
CA MET A 43 12.79 -0.73 13.66
C MET A 43 13.47 -0.60 12.30
N ALA A 44 13.41 -1.65 11.46
CA ALA A 44 13.97 -1.60 10.12
C ALA A 44 13.29 -0.54 9.23
N LEU A 45 11.96 -0.42 9.29
CA LEU A 45 11.22 0.58 8.52
C LEU A 45 11.51 2.01 9.00
N GLU A 46 11.67 2.24 10.30
CA GLU A 46 12.07 3.53 10.85
C GLU A 46 13.46 3.95 10.34
N GLU A 47 14.43 3.03 10.31
CA GLU A 47 15.74 3.28 9.73
C GLU A 47 15.65 3.55 8.21
N HIS A 48 14.87 2.74 7.49
CA HIS A 48 14.72 2.84 6.03
C HIS A 48 13.99 4.12 5.60
N ALA A 49 13.10 4.67 6.43
CA ALA A 49 12.44 5.95 6.18
C ALA A 49 13.42 7.12 6.13
N THR A 50 14.57 7.02 6.80
CA THR A 50 15.62 8.05 6.78
C THR A 50 16.69 7.78 5.73
N THR A 51 17.07 6.52 5.57
CA THR A 51 18.21 6.11 4.73
C THR A 51 17.83 5.85 3.27
N LYS A 52 16.54 5.66 2.96
CA LYS A 52 16.01 5.41 1.60
C LYS A 52 16.77 4.31 0.83
N LYS A 53 17.04 3.18 1.49
CA LYS A 53 17.89 2.08 0.97
C LYS A 53 17.33 1.31 -0.24
N CYS A 54 16.02 1.37 -0.47
CA CYS A 54 15.32 0.57 -1.48
C CYS A 54 14.36 1.46 -2.28
N PRO A 55 13.99 1.09 -3.51
CA PRO A 55 12.99 1.82 -4.29
C PRO A 55 11.59 1.64 -3.71
N THR A 56 10.71 2.64 -3.91
CA THR A 56 9.35 2.64 -3.35
C THR A 56 8.49 1.41 -3.69
N PRO A 57 8.57 0.78 -4.89
CA PRO A 57 7.77 -0.40 -5.20
C PRO A 57 8.09 -1.62 -4.32
N GLU A 58 9.32 -1.72 -3.81
CA GLU A 58 9.70 -2.81 -2.89
C GLU A 58 8.99 -2.66 -1.54
N TYR A 59 8.88 -1.44 -1.02
CA TYR A 59 8.13 -1.17 0.21
C TYR A 59 6.63 -1.38 0.02
N MET A 60 6.08 -1.01 -1.14
CA MET A 60 4.67 -1.28 -1.48
C MET A 60 4.40 -2.79 -1.51
N ASN A 61 5.28 -3.58 -2.14
CA ASN A 61 5.19 -5.04 -2.14
C ASN A 61 5.31 -5.64 -0.74
N LEU A 62 6.21 -5.09 0.09
CA LEU A 62 6.36 -5.51 1.48
C LEU A 62 5.09 -5.22 2.28
N TYR A 63 4.45 -4.06 2.09
CA TYR A 63 3.15 -3.76 2.71
C TYR A 63 2.12 -4.84 2.43
N PHE A 64 1.96 -5.27 1.17
CA PHE A 64 1.01 -6.32 0.81
C PHE A 64 1.34 -7.67 1.46
N LYS A 65 2.63 -8.02 1.55
CA LYS A 65 3.08 -9.25 2.24
C LYS A 65 2.75 -9.20 3.73
N VAL A 66 3.01 -8.08 4.40
CA VAL A 66 2.72 -7.88 5.83
C VAL A 66 1.21 -7.90 6.07
N LYS A 67 0.43 -7.22 5.23
CA LYS A 67 -1.04 -7.26 5.27
C LYS A 67 -1.56 -8.69 5.15
N GLY A 68 -1.09 -9.43 4.14
CA GLY A 68 -1.50 -10.82 3.92
C GLY A 68 -1.17 -11.72 5.11
N PHE A 69 0.02 -11.57 5.69
CA PHE A 69 0.40 -12.29 6.90
C PHE A 69 -0.51 -11.94 8.10
N TYR A 70 -0.76 -10.65 8.34
CA TYR A 70 -1.57 -10.18 9.46
C TYR A 70 -2.99 -10.75 9.39
N PHE A 71 -3.67 -10.62 8.24
CA PHE A 71 -5.03 -11.12 8.09
C PHE A 71 -5.13 -12.65 8.05
N LYS A 72 -4.09 -13.35 7.61
CA LYS A 72 -4.11 -14.81 7.56
C LYS A 72 -3.89 -15.45 8.94
N TYR A 73 -3.07 -14.84 9.79
CA TYR A 73 -2.58 -15.49 11.01
C TYR A 73 -2.82 -14.71 12.31
N VAL A 74 -3.04 -13.40 12.23
CA VAL A 74 -3.00 -12.50 13.40
C VAL A 74 -4.35 -11.89 13.71
N SER A 75 -5.14 -11.52 12.70
CA SER A 75 -6.40 -10.77 12.90
C SER A 75 -7.44 -11.51 13.76
N ASP A 76 -7.45 -12.84 13.76
CA ASP A 76 -8.41 -13.63 14.54
C ASP A 76 -7.96 -13.92 15.98
N LEU A 77 -6.73 -13.55 16.35
CA LEU A 77 -6.23 -13.77 17.70
C LEU A 77 -7.00 -12.88 18.70
N PRO A 78 -7.28 -13.37 19.92
CA PRO A 78 -8.09 -12.63 20.90
C PRO A 78 -7.60 -11.20 21.17
N GLN A 79 -6.28 -11.00 21.20
CA GLN A 79 -5.65 -9.70 21.44
C GLN A 79 -5.77 -8.71 20.25
N TYR A 80 -6.12 -9.18 19.05
CA TYR A 80 -6.16 -8.38 17.83
C TYR A 80 -7.53 -8.27 17.16
N LYS A 81 -8.47 -9.18 17.46
CA LYS A 81 -9.78 -9.32 16.78
C LYS A 81 -10.64 -8.07 16.69
N GLN A 82 -10.42 -7.09 17.55
CA GLN A 82 -11.14 -5.81 17.56
C GLN A 82 -10.20 -4.61 17.61
N SER A 83 -8.91 -4.83 17.40
CA SER A 83 -7.90 -3.78 17.39
C SER A 83 -7.71 -3.20 16.00
N ILE A 84 -7.41 -1.91 15.91
CA ILE A 84 -6.94 -1.31 14.66
C ILE A 84 -5.48 -1.75 14.46
N PRO A 85 -5.13 -2.37 13.31
CA PRO A 85 -3.77 -2.80 13.06
C PRO A 85 -2.81 -1.61 13.02
N GLU A 86 -1.68 -1.73 13.72
CA GLU A 86 -0.64 -0.69 13.78
C GLU A 86 0.28 -0.69 12.55
N PHE A 87 0.43 -1.83 11.87
CA PHE A 87 1.37 -1.99 10.77
C PHE A 87 1.24 -0.97 9.63
N PRO A 88 0.03 -0.51 9.23
CA PRO A 88 -0.07 0.46 8.14
C PRO A 88 0.63 1.79 8.44
N ALA A 89 0.71 2.18 9.71
CA ALA A 89 1.37 3.42 10.10
C ALA A 89 2.88 3.40 9.81
N TRP A 90 3.52 2.23 9.90
CA TRP A 90 4.96 2.09 9.62
C TRP A 90 5.29 2.32 8.14
N PHE A 91 4.31 2.16 7.25
CA PHE A 91 4.49 2.32 5.82
C PHE A 91 4.18 3.73 5.30
N ILE A 92 3.68 4.64 6.15
CA ILE A 92 3.31 6.01 5.73
C ILE A 92 4.44 6.71 4.97
N PRO A 93 5.70 6.76 5.44
CA PRO A 93 6.76 7.48 4.74
C PRO A 93 6.96 6.98 3.30
N PHE A 94 6.94 5.67 3.11
CA PHE A 94 7.17 5.04 1.81
C PHE A 94 5.99 5.24 0.85
N VAL A 95 4.76 5.20 1.36
CA VAL A 95 3.57 5.47 0.54
C VAL A 95 3.54 6.94 0.15
N MET A 96 3.98 7.85 1.03
CA MET A 96 4.09 9.27 0.70
C MET A 96 5.18 9.53 -0.35
N ASP A 97 6.34 8.87 -0.23
CA ASP A 97 7.39 8.92 -1.25
C ASP A 97 6.89 8.36 -2.59
N TRP A 98 6.21 7.21 -2.58
CA TRP A 98 5.60 6.64 -3.79
C TRP A 98 4.57 7.59 -4.43
N LEU A 99 3.75 8.27 -3.63
CA LEU A 99 2.82 9.28 -4.13
C LEU A 99 3.55 10.48 -4.73
N ASN A 100 4.68 10.92 -4.15
CA ASN A 100 5.49 11.99 -4.73
C ASN A 100 6.07 11.58 -6.09
N GLU A 101 6.63 10.37 -6.19
CA GLU A 101 7.14 9.83 -7.45
C GLU A 101 6.03 9.72 -8.51
N ASN A 102 4.83 9.30 -8.11
CA ASN A 102 3.69 9.24 -9.00
C ASN A 102 3.24 10.64 -9.48
N ASP A 103 3.34 11.67 -8.63
CA ASP A 103 3.05 13.06 -9.01
C ASP A 103 4.05 13.55 -10.09
N GLU A 104 5.34 13.33 -9.86
CA GLU A 104 6.40 13.71 -10.80
C GLU A 104 6.22 13.00 -12.14
N HIS A 105 5.95 11.69 -12.10
CA HIS A 105 5.69 10.92 -13.31
C HIS A 105 4.45 11.43 -14.08
N SER A 106 3.38 11.77 -13.36
CA SER A 106 2.17 12.35 -13.96
C SER A 106 2.45 13.71 -14.63
N MET A 107 3.30 14.53 -14.02
CA MET A 107 3.73 15.82 -14.58
C MET A 107 4.61 15.67 -15.82
N ASP A 108 5.49 14.67 -15.85
CA ASP A 108 6.32 14.37 -17.02
C ASP A 108 5.47 13.88 -18.20
N ILE A 109 4.46 13.03 -17.95
CA ILE A 109 3.49 12.62 -18.97
C ILE A 109 2.77 13.84 -19.53
N LEU A 110 2.27 14.72 -18.66
CA LEU A 110 1.60 15.95 -19.06
C LEU A 110 2.49 16.82 -19.96
N ARG A 111 3.74 17.07 -19.55
CA ARG A 111 4.69 17.89 -20.29
C ARG A 111 5.05 17.27 -21.64
N ASN A 112 5.30 15.96 -21.68
CA ASN A 112 5.63 15.24 -22.90
C ASN A 112 4.47 15.26 -23.88
N ALA A 113 3.26 15.04 -23.39
CA ALA A 113 2.09 15.01 -24.23
C ALA A 113 1.72 16.41 -24.76
N TYR A 114 1.86 17.47 -23.94
CA TYR A 114 1.76 18.85 -24.43
C TYR A 114 2.79 19.18 -25.53
N ASN A 115 4.05 18.75 -25.35
CA ASN A 115 5.08 18.99 -26.35
C ASN A 115 4.80 18.26 -27.67
N ARG A 116 4.23 17.04 -27.62
CA ARG A 116 3.75 16.32 -28.80
C ARG A 116 2.63 17.08 -29.50
N ASP A 117 1.61 17.48 -28.75
CA ASP A 117 0.49 18.26 -29.30
C ASP A 117 0.98 19.57 -29.94
N LYS A 118 1.94 20.25 -29.31
CA LYS A 118 2.55 21.48 -29.86
C LYS A 118 3.30 21.22 -31.17
N ALA A 119 4.02 20.10 -31.29
CA ALA A 119 4.74 19.74 -32.50
C ALA A 119 3.78 19.41 -33.66
N ASP A 120 2.61 18.83 -33.36
CA ASP A 120 1.60 18.45 -34.33
C ASP A 120 0.58 19.57 -34.63
N ASN A 121 0.82 20.81 -34.17
CA ASN A 121 -0.10 21.95 -34.28
C ASN A 121 -1.49 21.71 -33.65
N PHE A 122 -1.52 21.01 -32.52
CA PHE A 122 -2.73 20.70 -31.75
C PHE A 122 -3.83 20.04 -32.62
N PRO A 123 -3.57 18.84 -33.18
CA PRO A 123 -4.54 18.18 -34.03
C PRO A 123 -5.80 17.85 -33.22
N GLN A 124 -6.99 18.12 -33.78
CA GLN A 124 -8.24 17.72 -33.14
C GLN A 124 -8.33 16.19 -33.10
N THR A 125 -8.49 15.65 -31.90
CA THR A 125 -8.59 14.21 -31.64
C THR A 125 -9.89 13.59 -32.18
N SER A 126 -10.98 14.37 -32.21
CA SER A 126 -12.23 14.08 -32.95
C SER A 126 -13.20 15.27 -32.95
N ASP A 127 -14.22 15.26 -33.81
CA ASP A 127 -15.34 16.23 -33.83
C ASP A 127 -16.15 16.25 -32.52
N HIS A 128 -16.02 15.21 -31.67
CA HIS A 128 -16.79 15.02 -30.44
C HIS A 128 -15.97 15.20 -29.16
N THR A 129 -14.67 15.45 -29.24
CA THR A 129 -13.79 15.60 -28.06
C THR A 129 -12.90 16.83 -28.18
N ARG A 130 -13.09 17.81 -27.29
CA ARG A 130 -12.25 19.03 -27.22
C ARG A 130 -10.94 18.85 -26.44
N PHE A 131 -10.61 17.62 -26.02
CA PHE A 131 -9.42 17.32 -25.23
C PHE A 131 -8.39 16.59 -26.09
N SER A 132 -7.11 17.01 -26.01
CA SER A 132 -6.03 16.32 -26.72
C SER A 132 -5.69 14.97 -26.07
N ASN A 133 -4.96 14.12 -26.79
CA ASN A 133 -4.52 12.80 -26.29
C ASN A 133 -3.76 12.89 -24.95
N SER A 134 -3.11 14.03 -24.69
CA SER A 134 -2.40 14.30 -23.43
C SER A 134 -3.25 14.18 -22.18
N VAL A 135 -4.51 14.62 -22.24
CA VAL A 135 -5.44 14.59 -21.11
C VAL A 135 -5.76 13.15 -20.76
N VAL A 136 -6.01 12.30 -21.77
CA VAL A 136 -6.36 10.90 -21.59
C VAL A 136 -5.21 10.11 -20.96
N ASP A 137 -3.98 10.33 -21.42
CA ASP A 137 -2.78 9.66 -20.88
C ASP A 137 -2.59 9.96 -19.39
N VAL A 138 -2.72 11.23 -19.00
CA VAL A 138 -2.55 11.68 -17.61
C VAL A 138 -3.66 11.12 -16.70
N PHE A 139 -4.92 11.16 -17.14
CA PHE A 139 -6.02 10.59 -16.36
C PHE A 139 -5.92 9.07 -16.22
N THR A 140 -5.36 8.38 -17.23
CA THR A 140 -5.11 6.94 -17.16
C THR A 140 -4.09 6.62 -16.06
N GLN A 141 -2.95 7.31 -16.05
CA GLN A 141 -1.93 7.16 -15.01
C GLN A 141 -2.47 7.45 -13.60
N LEU A 142 -3.19 8.56 -13.42
CA LEU A 142 -3.78 8.91 -12.13
C LEU A 142 -4.80 7.86 -11.65
N ASN A 143 -5.57 7.29 -12.58
CA ASN A 143 -6.53 6.24 -12.23
C ASN A 143 -5.82 4.94 -11.83
N GLU A 144 -4.69 4.60 -12.43
CA GLU A 144 -3.87 3.45 -12.02
C GLU A 144 -3.31 3.64 -10.61
N ALA A 145 -2.78 4.82 -10.30
CA ALA A 145 -2.32 5.16 -8.96
C ALA A 145 -3.45 5.07 -7.92
N LEU A 146 -4.65 5.57 -8.26
CA LEU A 146 -5.84 5.47 -7.40
C LEU A 146 -6.26 4.01 -7.20
N LYS A 147 -6.21 3.19 -8.24
CA LYS A 147 -6.53 1.76 -8.15
C LYS A 147 -5.58 1.06 -7.17
N LEU A 148 -4.27 1.34 -7.24
CA LEU A 148 -3.30 0.75 -6.32
C LEU A 148 -3.58 1.19 -4.87
N LEU A 149 -3.81 2.48 -4.63
CA LEU A 149 -4.19 3.01 -3.30
C LEU A 149 -5.45 2.34 -2.74
N LYS A 150 -6.45 2.08 -3.59
CA LYS A 150 -7.66 1.35 -3.18
C LYS A 150 -7.38 -0.12 -2.91
N GLN A 151 -6.54 -0.76 -3.72
CA GLN A 151 -6.15 -2.17 -3.54
C GLN A 151 -5.33 -2.40 -2.27
N MET A 152 -4.61 -1.38 -1.77
CA MET A 152 -3.98 -1.44 -0.46
C MET A 152 -4.99 -1.79 0.63
N ASP A 153 -6.26 -1.34 0.48
CA ASP A 153 -7.38 -1.66 1.37
C ASP A 153 -6.92 -1.58 2.84
N CYS A 154 -6.50 -0.36 3.21
CA CYS A 154 -5.78 -0.10 4.43
C CYS A 154 -6.73 -0.26 5.63
N PRO A 155 -6.41 -1.14 6.60
CA PRO A 155 -7.32 -1.41 7.71
C PRO A 155 -7.34 -0.31 8.78
N ASN A 156 -6.45 0.68 8.68
CA ASN A 156 -6.45 1.84 9.55
C ASN A 156 -7.10 3.04 8.83
N PRO A 157 -8.31 3.46 9.25
CA PRO A 157 -9.08 4.49 8.55
C PRO A 157 -8.40 5.86 8.57
N VAL A 158 -7.64 6.17 9.63
CA VAL A 158 -6.90 7.44 9.75
C VAL A 158 -5.77 7.48 8.71
N VAL A 159 -4.99 6.41 8.63
CA VAL A 159 -3.90 6.27 7.67
C VAL A 159 -4.43 6.31 6.23
N TYR A 160 -5.53 5.60 5.96
CA TYR A 160 -6.19 5.62 4.66
C TYR A 160 -6.65 7.03 4.26
N ALA A 161 -7.29 7.75 5.20
CA ALA A 161 -7.76 9.11 4.96
C ALA A 161 -6.60 10.07 4.63
N ASP A 162 -5.46 9.95 5.33
CA ASP A 162 -4.28 10.78 5.05
C ASP A 162 -3.67 10.49 3.67
N MET A 163 -3.59 9.22 3.28
CA MET A 163 -3.13 8.82 1.93
C MET A 163 -4.06 9.38 0.85
N MET A 164 -5.38 9.23 1.02
CA MET A 164 -6.39 9.75 0.09
C MET A 164 -6.37 11.28 0.02
N LYS A 165 -6.19 11.96 1.16
CA LYS A 165 -6.04 13.42 1.21
C LYS A 165 -4.79 13.89 0.46
N ARG A 166 -3.67 13.17 0.57
CA ARG A 166 -2.46 13.47 -0.19
C ARG A 166 -2.67 13.28 -1.69
N PHE A 167 -3.33 12.20 -2.10
CA PHE A 167 -3.64 11.91 -3.50
C PHE A 167 -4.60 12.95 -4.12
N SER A 168 -5.60 13.40 -3.36
CA SER A 168 -6.52 14.46 -3.80
C SER A 168 -5.80 15.78 -4.15
N LYS A 169 -4.73 16.13 -3.42
CA LYS A 169 -3.90 17.30 -3.75
C LYS A 169 -3.22 17.16 -5.11
N THR A 170 -2.79 15.96 -5.49
CA THR A 170 -2.22 15.67 -6.82
C THR A 170 -3.25 15.89 -7.90
N LEU A 171 -4.43 15.31 -7.74
CA LEU A 171 -5.54 15.47 -8.70
C LEU A 171 -5.84 16.95 -8.93
N ASN A 172 -5.97 17.75 -7.86
CA ASN A 172 -6.25 19.17 -7.99
C ASN A 172 -5.16 19.92 -8.76
N LYS A 173 -3.88 19.64 -8.49
CA LYS A 173 -2.76 20.29 -9.22
C LYS A 173 -2.80 19.95 -10.71
N VAL A 174 -2.98 18.68 -11.05
CA VAL A 174 -3.03 18.23 -12.45
C VAL A 174 -4.24 18.81 -13.17
N CYS A 175 -5.42 18.81 -12.54
CA CYS A 175 -6.63 19.39 -13.13
C CYS A 175 -6.49 20.91 -13.39
N ILE A 176 -5.86 21.67 -12.48
CA ILE A 176 -5.62 23.11 -12.67
C ILE A 176 -4.64 23.37 -13.84
N LEU A 177 -3.67 22.49 -14.06
CA LEU A 177 -2.72 22.65 -15.17
C LEU A 177 -3.32 22.28 -16.53
N LEU A 178 -4.43 21.54 -16.52
CA LEU A 178 -5.17 21.12 -17.71
C LEU A 178 -6.33 22.07 -18.09
N SER A 179 -6.75 22.94 -17.17
CA SER A 179 -7.83 23.94 -17.38
C SER A 179 -7.30 25.24 -17.98
#